data_AF-A0A1M6MIF3-F1
#
_entry.id   AF-A0A1M6MIF3-F1
#
_cell.length_a   1.000
_cell.length_b   1.000
_cell.length_c   1.000
_cell.angle_alpha   90.00
_cell.angle_beta   90.00
_cell.angle_gamma   90.00
#
_symmetry.space_group_name_H-M   'P 1'
#
loop_
_entity.id
_entity.type
_entity.pdbx_description
1 polymer ?
#
loop_
_entity_poly.entity_id
_entity_poly.type
_entity_poly.pdbx_seq_one_letter_code
_entity_poly.pdbx_strand_id
1 'polypeptide(L)'
;MAKAKKQKKKKERSLLEKGATITYRCLQCNVEEEIPEEVVQYFDLVDPGDPTMPPRFACEKCGGEMHPKEPWQNSLEDSLEDIF
;
A
#
# COMPACT_ATOMS: atom_id res chain seq x y z
N MET A 1 -11.31 46.29 -33.63
CA MET A 1 -12.46 45.54 -33.05
C MET A 1 -11.93 44.32 -32.33
N ALA A 2 -11.72 44.42 -31.01
CA ALA A 2 -11.16 43.32 -30.21
C ALA A 2 -12.30 42.38 -29.78
N LYS A 3 -12.25 41.12 -30.22
CA LYS A 3 -13.18 40.07 -29.77
C LYS A 3 -12.57 39.36 -28.56
N ALA A 4 -13.05 39.73 -27.38
CA ALA A 4 -12.95 38.93 -26.18
C ALA A 4 -13.83 37.68 -26.33
N LYS A 5 -13.29 36.48 -26.09
CA LYS A 5 -14.10 35.30 -25.76
C LYS A 5 -13.42 34.46 -24.67
N LYS A 6 -14.09 34.48 -23.52
CA LYS A 6 -13.93 33.65 -22.33
C LYS A 6 -14.12 32.16 -22.65
N GLN A 7 -13.66 31.35 -21.69
CA GLN A 7 -14.12 30.00 -21.29
C GLN A 7 -13.28 28.82 -21.80
N LYS A 8 -12.69 28.07 -20.84
CA LYS A 8 -13.12 26.73 -20.39
C LYS A 8 -11.95 26.08 -19.62
N LYS A 9 -12.05 26.07 -18.29
CA LYS A 9 -12.46 24.92 -17.44
C LYS A 9 -11.27 24.00 -17.12
N LYS A 10 -10.68 24.30 -15.96
CA LYS A 10 -9.77 23.51 -15.12
C LYS A 10 -10.17 22.02 -15.16
N LYS A 11 -9.35 21.17 -15.78
CA LYS A 11 -9.49 19.71 -15.69
C LYS A 11 -8.74 19.26 -14.45
N GLU A 12 -9.44 19.38 -13.32
CA GLU A 12 -9.02 18.82 -12.04
C GLU A 12 -8.98 17.29 -12.12
N ARG A 13 -7.93 16.74 -11.50
CA ARG A 13 -7.81 15.38 -10.92
C ARG A 13 -7.95 14.20 -11.90
N SER A 14 -6.83 13.87 -12.54
CA SER A 14 -6.47 12.45 -12.71
C SER A 14 -5.34 12.12 -11.73
N LEU A 15 -5.63 12.22 -10.42
CA LEU A 15 -4.88 11.45 -9.44
C LEU A 15 -5.38 10.03 -9.66
N LEU A 16 -4.74 9.33 -10.59
CA LEU A 16 -5.02 7.94 -10.86
C LEU A 16 -4.83 7.23 -9.51
N GLU A 17 -5.96 6.81 -8.94
CA GLU A 17 -6.08 5.82 -7.89
C GLU A 17 -5.24 4.62 -8.33
N LYS A 18 -3.96 4.65 -8.03
CA LYS A 18 -3.12 3.47 -8.09
C LYS A 18 -3.68 2.62 -6.97
N GLY A 19 -4.53 1.65 -7.30
CA GLY A 19 -4.84 0.57 -6.36
C GLY A 19 -3.50 0.06 -5.87
N ALA A 20 -3.18 0.38 -4.62
CA ALA A 20 -1.91 0.00 -4.04
C ALA A 20 -1.96 -1.52 -3.93
N THR A 21 -1.23 -2.19 -4.80
CA THR A 21 -1.01 -3.62 -4.75
C THR A 21 0.39 -3.82 -4.24
N ILE A 22 0.53 -4.67 -3.25
CA ILE A 22 1.78 -4.88 -2.58
C ILE A 22 2.31 -6.24 -2.96
N THR A 23 3.53 -6.28 -3.46
CA THR A 23 4.17 -7.51 -3.89
C THR A 23 4.68 -8.26 -2.67
N TYR A 24 4.09 -9.42 -2.40
CA TYR A 24 4.55 -10.38 -1.42
C TYR A 24 5.51 -11.38 -2.05
N ARG A 25 6.59 -11.71 -1.35
CA ARG A 25 7.58 -12.70 -1.76
C ARG A 25 7.69 -13.78 -0.71
N CYS A 26 7.57 -15.04 -1.12
CA CYS A 26 7.81 -16.16 -0.23
C CYS A 26 9.31 -16.31 0.06
N LEU A 27 9.68 -16.47 1.32
CA LEU A 27 11.07 -16.71 1.73
C LEU A 27 11.56 -18.13 1.44
N GLN A 28 10.64 -19.08 1.22
CA GLN A 28 10.97 -20.49 1.00
C GLN A 28 11.11 -20.84 -0.49
N CYS A 29 10.11 -20.48 -1.30
CA CYS A 29 10.06 -20.83 -2.72
C CYS A 29 10.34 -19.64 -3.65
N ASN A 30 10.49 -18.44 -3.11
CA ASN A 30 10.82 -17.23 -3.85
C ASN A 30 9.77 -16.80 -4.89
N VAL A 31 8.53 -17.29 -4.75
CA VAL A 31 7.38 -16.86 -5.56
C VAL A 31 6.94 -15.47 -5.13
N GLU A 32 6.58 -14.64 -6.10
CA GLU A 32 6.04 -13.30 -5.89
C GLU A 32 4.52 -13.32 -6.18
N GLU A 33 3.73 -12.71 -5.29
CA GLU A 33 2.28 -12.58 -5.40
C GLU A 33 1.89 -11.11 -5.19
N GLU A 34 0.93 -10.62 -5.97
CA GLU A 34 0.44 -9.24 -5.86
C GLU A 34 -0.83 -9.22 -5.01
N ILE A 35 -0.71 -8.75 -3.78
CA ILE A 35 -1.81 -8.72 -2.82
C ILE A 35 -2.35 -7.28 -2.73
N PRO A 36 -3.66 -7.05 -2.86
CA PRO A 36 -4.24 -5.72 -2.71
C PRO A 36 -4.02 -5.16 -1.31
N GLU A 37 -3.68 -3.88 -1.19
CA GLU A 37 -3.55 -3.17 0.09
C GLU A 37 -4.85 -3.21 0.90
N GLU A 38 -6.02 -3.23 0.24
CA GLU A 38 -7.31 -3.37 0.94
C GLU A 38 -7.39 -4.68 1.74
N VAL A 39 -6.87 -5.78 1.17
CA VAL A 39 -6.82 -7.07 1.86
C VAL A 39 -5.87 -6.98 3.04
N VAL A 40 -4.69 -6.43 2.81
CA VAL A 40 -3.67 -6.22 3.86
C VAL A 40 -4.23 -5.38 5.00
N GLN A 41 -4.86 -4.24 4.71
CA GLN A 41 -5.45 -3.35 5.70
C GLN A 41 -6.60 -4.02 6.44
N TYR A 42 -7.45 -4.79 5.76
CA TYR A 42 -8.49 -5.56 6.40
C TYR A 42 -7.90 -6.56 7.40
N PHE A 43 -6.86 -7.29 6.99
CA PHE A 43 -6.16 -8.25 7.86
C PHE A 43 -5.47 -7.56 9.04
N ASP A 44 -4.85 -6.40 8.84
CA ASP A 44 -4.26 -5.58 9.91
C ASP A 44 -5.29 -5.13 10.94
N LEU A 45 -6.52 -4.81 10.52
CA LEU A 45 -7.62 -4.44 11.42
C LEU A 45 -8.23 -5.61 12.20
N VAL A 46 -8.23 -6.82 11.61
CA VAL A 46 -8.85 -8.00 12.25
C VAL A 46 -7.86 -8.87 13.00
N ASP A 47 -6.58 -8.81 12.67
CA ASP A 47 -5.53 -9.56 13.37
C ASP A 47 -5.17 -8.83 14.67
N PRO A 48 -5.21 -9.49 15.85
CA PRO A 48 -4.70 -8.93 17.10
C PRO A 48 -3.16 -8.77 17.13
N GLY A 49 -2.50 -8.80 15.96
CA GLY A 49 -1.05 -8.68 15.79
C GLY A 49 -0.54 -7.25 15.97
N ASP A 50 0.76 -7.06 15.71
CA ASP A 50 1.40 -5.74 15.77
C ASP A 50 0.97 -4.87 14.58
N PRO A 51 0.32 -3.70 14.79
CA PRO A 51 -0.11 -2.80 13.72
C PRO A 51 1.06 -2.09 13.00
N THR A 52 2.29 -2.35 13.45
CA THR A 52 3.54 -1.84 12.87
C THR A 52 4.14 -2.81 11.85
N MET A 53 3.67 -4.07 11.84
CA MET A 53 4.20 -5.12 10.99
C MET A 53 3.10 -5.61 10.07
N PRO A 54 3.30 -5.56 8.74
CA PRO A 54 2.26 -5.96 7.83
C PRO A 54 1.90 -7.44 7.99
N PRO A 55 0.62 -7.80 7.76
CA PRO A 55 0.17 -9.17 7.87
C PRO A 55 0.98 -10.09 6.94
N ARG A 56 1.32 -11.27 7.46
CA ARG A 56 2.02 -12.33 6.74
C ARG A 56 1.00 -13.23 6.06
N PHE A 57 1.25 -13.57 4.79
CA PHE A 57 0.41 -14.50 4.05
C PHE A 57 1.09 -15.88 3.94
N ALA A 58 0.29 -16.94 3.85
CA ALA A 58 0.80 -18.28 3.57
C ALA A 58 0.89 -18.47 2.05
N CYS A 59 2.05 -18.91 1.56
CA CYS A 59 2.26 -19.17 0.15
C CYS A 59 1.44 -20.38 -0.30
N GLU A 60 0.63 -20.25 -1.36
CA GLU A 60 -0.18 -21.36 -1.88
C GLU A 60 0.66 -22.53 -2.42
N LYS A 61 1.93 -22.28 -2.78
CA LYS A 61 2.81 -23.29 -3.38
C LYS A 61 3.51 -24.18 -2.36
N CYS A 62 3.98 -23.60 -1.26
CA CYS A 62 4.81 -24.30 -0.28
C CYS A 62 4.28 -24.24 1.15
N GLY A 63 3.20 -23.47 1.41
CA GLY A 63 2.69 -23.21 2.74
C GLY A 63 3.62 -22.35 3.61
N GLY A 64 4.72 -21.83 3.04
CA GLY A 64 5.69 -21.00 3.75
C GLY A 64 5.21 -19.56 3.89
N GLU A 65 5.85 -18.81 4.79
CA GLU A 65 5.51 -17.42 5.06
C GLU A 65 5.95 -16.50 3.90
N MET A 66 5.04 -15.62 3.51
CA MET A 66 5.26 -14.57 2.52
C MET A 66 5.45 -13.24 3.23
N HIS A 67 6.55 -12.59 2.86
CA HIS A 67 6.92 -11.28 3.36
C HIS A 67 6.81 -10.29 2.23
N PRO A 68 6.40 -9.07 2.52
CA PRO A 68 6.20 -8.16 1.43
C PRO A 68 7.43 -7.33 1.11
N LYS A 69 7.51 -6.94 -0.15
CA LYS A 69 8.67 -6.28 -0.73
C LYS A 69 8.63 -4.80 -0.36
N GLU A 70 9.67 -4.36 0.33
CA GLU A 70 9.89 -2.96 0.72
C GLU A 70 9.69 -1.99 -0.47
N PRO A 71 9.22 -0.75 -0.23
CA PRO A 71 9.01 -0.14 1.08
C PRO A 71 7.58 -0.38 1.57
N TRP A 72 7.45 -1.15 2.65
CA TRP A 72 6.24 -1.06 3.45
C TRP A 72 6.34 0.24 4.20
N GLN A 73 5.46 1.18 3.86
CA GLN A 73 5.54 2.51 4.42
C GLN A 73 5.20 2.45 5.90
N ASN A 74 6.22 2.18 6.70
CA ASN A 74 6.28 2.49 8.10
C ASN A 74 6.36 4.02 8.18
N SER A 75 5.22 4.71 8.01
CA SER A 75 5.13 6.16 8.21
C SER A 75 5.11 6.52 9.70
N LEU A 76 5.62 5.64 10.56
CA LEU A 76 5.54 5.72 12.03
C LEU A 76 6.88 6.11 12.65
N GLU A 77 7.69 6.85 11.91
CA GLU A 77 8.73 7.71 12.50
C GLU A 77 8.18 9.12 12.82
N ASP A 78 6.98 9.51 12.35
CA ASP A 78 6.38 10.86 12.55
C ASP A 78 5.61 11.01 13.88
N SER A 79 5.98 10.26 14.93
CA SER A 79 5.33 10.38 16.26
C SER A 79 6.25 10.15 17.46
N LEU A 80 7.53 9.80 17.23
CA LEU A 80 8.50 9.57 18.32
C LEU A 80 9.46 10.74 18.56
N GLU A 81 9.34 11.85 17.82
CA GLU A 81 10.14 13.06 18.03
C GLU A 81 9.46 14.10 18.96
N ASP A 82 8.26 13.82 19.49
CA ASP A 82 7.55 14.73 20.43
C ASP A 82 7.83 14.43 21.92
N ILE A 83 8.87 13.65 22.25
CA ILE A 83 9.18 13.28 23.66
C ILE A 83 10.57 13.76 24.14
N PHE A 84 11.41 14.45 23.36
CA PHE A 84 12.68 14.99 23.88
C PHE A 84 13.02 16.42 23.44
#